data_AF-A0A316UE01-F1
#
_entry.id   AF-A0A316UE01-F1
#
_cell.length_a   1.000
_cell.length_b   1.000
_cell.length_c   1.000
_cell.angle_alpha   90.00
_cell.angle_beta   90.00
_cell.angle_gamma   90.00
#
_symmetry.space_group_name_H-M   'P 1'
#
loop_
_entity.id
_entity.type
_entity.pdbx_description
1 polymer ?
#
loop_
_entity_poly.entity_id
_entity_poly.type
_entity_poly.pdbx_seq_one_letter_code
_entity_poly.pdbx_strand_id
1 'polypeptide(L)'
;CARTYTVKADDTCDIIGQKTLTSTYQILAFNLPSAGTGCYSLETGAELCLGRYGSDCQLVHRATTSDTCYSIAAQYGIEVSMMETNNPSMDCDQIYDGLNLCVASGVVRP
;
A
#
# COMPACT_ATOMS: atom_id res chain seq x y z
N CYS A 1 6.44 14.82 -4.82
CA CYS A 1 6.52 13.52 -4.13
C CYS A 1 7.80 13.47 -3.32
N ALA A 2 7.80 12.74 -2.20
CA ALA A 2 9.01 12.52 -1.38
C ALA A 2 9.82 11.32 -1.90
N ARG A 3 9.12 10.31 -2.45
CA ARG A 3 9.70 9.15 -3.13
C ARG A 3 8.93 8.90 -4.42
N THR A 4 9.64 8.52 -5.47
CA THR A 4 9.07 8.19 -6.77
C THR A 4 9.52 6.81 -7.25
N TYR A 5 8.79 6.25 -8.22
CA TYR A 5 9.11 5.00 -8.87
C TYR A 5 8.74 5.05 -10.35
N THR A 6 9.64 4.57 -11.21
CA THR A 6 9.37 4.45 -12.65
C THR A 6 8.78 3.08 -12.95
N VAL A 7 7.56 3.06 -13.49
CA VAL A 7 6.84 1.84 -13.87
C VAL A 7 7.64 1.04 -14.89
N LYS A 8 7.76 -0.27 -14.65
CA LYS A 8 8.33 -1.25 -15.58
C LYS A 8 7.23 -2.11 -16.18
N ALA A 9 7.57 -2.84 -17.23
CA ALA A 9 6.68 -3.84 -17.80
C ALA A 9 6.18 -4.80 -16.71
N ASP A 10 4.89 -5.14 -16.78
CA ASP A 10 4.18 -6.05 -15.86
C ASP A 10 4.09 -5.59 -14.39
N ASP A 11 4.43 -4.33 -14.10
CA ASP A 11 4.21 -3.79 -12.76
C ASP A 11 2.71 -3.61 -12.47
N THR A 12 2.31 -4.01 -11.27
CA THR A 12 1.04 -3.67 -10.61
C THR A 12 1.34 -2.91 -9.32
N CYS A 13 0.34 -2.28 -8.69
CA CYS A 13 0.54 -1.65 -7.38
C CYS A 13 1.10 -2.62 -6.33
N ASP A 14 0.66 -3.88 -6.31
CA ASP A 14 1.17 -4.86 -5.36
C ASP A 14 2.63 -5.21 -5.63
N ILE A 15 3.00 -5.42 -6.90
CA ILE A 15 4.40 -5.70 -7.27
C ILE A 15 5.29 -4.50 -6.91
N ILE A 16 4.84 -3.28 -7.18
CA ILE A 16 5.56 -2.06 -6.82
C ILE A 16 5.65 -1.93 -5.29
N GLY A 17 4.56 -2.16 -4.58
CA GLY A 17 4.50 -2.16 -3.11
C GLY A 17 5.50 -3.13 -2.51
N GLN A 18 5.57 -4.36 -3.03
CA GLN A 18 6.54 -5.37 -2.61
C GLN A 18 7.99 -4.95 -2.89
N LYS A 19 8.26 -4.36 -4.06
CA LYS A 19 9.60 -3.90 -4.45
C LYS A 19 10.09 -2.71 -3.62
N THR A 20 9.16 -1.88 -3.16
CA THR A 20 9.46 -0.54 -2.61
C THR A 20 9.05 -0.38 -1.15
N LEU A 21 8.50 -1.42 -0.52
CA LEU A 21 7.90 -1.41 0.82
C LEU A 21 6.94 -0.23 1.00
N THR A 22 6.05 -0.05 0.03
CA THR A 22 5.03 1.01 0.04
C THR A 22 3.65 0.37 0.07
N SER A 23 2.73 0.94 0.86
CA SER A 23 1.35 0.47 0.93
C SER A 23 0.69 0.46 -0.45
N THR A 24 0.04 -0.64 -0.81
CA THR A 24 -0.71 -0.77 -2.08
C THR A 24 -1.75 0.36 -2.19
N TYR A 25 -2.43 0.69 -1.09
CA TYR A 25 -3.38 1.79 -1.06
C TYR A 25 -2.71 3.15 -1.32
N GLN A 26 -1.54 3.42 -0.72
CA GLN A 26 -0.85 4.69 -0.94
C GLN A 26 -0.41 4.86 -2.39
N ILE A 27 0.10 3.80 -3.03
CA ILE A 27 0.45 3.83 -4.46
C ILE A 27 -0.80 4.12 -5.29
N LEU A 28 -1.91 3.44 -5.04
CA LEU A 28 -3.16 3.69 -5.75
C LEU A 28 -3.63 5.14 -5.55
N ALA A 29 -3.76 5.58 -4.30
CA ALA A 29 -4.35 6.86 -3.92
C ALA A 29 -3.54 8.07 -4.43
N PHE A 30 -2.21 8.02 -4.37
CA PHE A 30 -1.38 9.12 -4.87
C PHE A 30 -1.36 9.22 -6.40
N ASN A 31 -1.71 8.14 -7.10
CA ASN A 31 -1.58 8.02 -8.55
C ASN A 31 -2.91 7.72 -9.25
N LEU A 32 -4.07 7.93 -8.60
CA LEU A 32 -5.40 7.59 -9.13
C LEU A 32 -5.62 7.97 -10.62
N PRO A 33 -5.23 9.17 -11.11
CA PRO A 33 -5.38 9.51 -12.52
C PRO A 33 -4.56 8.63 -13.48
N SER A 34 -3.40 8.14 -13.04
CA SER A 34 -2.44 7.37 -13.85
C SER A 34 -2.50 5.86 -13.60
N ALA A 35 -2.98 5.43 -12.43
CA ALA A 35 -3.10 4.03 -12.03
C ALA A 35 -4.46 3.41 -12.40
N GLY A 36 -5.50 4.24 -12.58
CA GLY A 36 -6.87 3.77 -12.71
C GLY A 36 -7.40 3.16 -11.42
N THR A 37 -8.66 2.72 -11.42
CA THR A 37 -9.39 2.26 -10.22
C THR A 37 -8.90 0.93 -9.64
N GLY A 38 -8.08 0.17 -10.37
CA GLY A 38 -7.55 -1.12 -9.92
C GLY A 38 -6.02 -1.25 -9.96
N CYS A 39 -5.30 -0.21 -10.37
CA CYS A 39 -3.84 -0.26 -10.53
C CYS A 39 -3.30 -1.40 -11.41
N TYR A 40 -4.07 -1.75 -12.44
CA TYR A 40 -3.68 -2.71 -13.49
C TYR A 40 -3.32 -2.04 -14.82
N SER A 41 -3.50 -0.72 -14.92
CA SER A 41 -3.35 0.05 -16.16
C SER A 41 -2.15 1.01 -16.08
N LEU A 42 -1.04 0.55 -15.51
CA LEU A 42 0.17 1.37 -15.38
C LEU A 42 0.93 1.44 -16.70
N GLU A 43 1.13 2.65 -17.22
CA GLU A 43 1.94 2.88 -18.41
C GLU A 43 3.43 2.68 -18.07
N THR A 44 4.10 1.77 -18.79
CA THR A 44 5.55 1.58 -18.64
C THR A 44 6.30 2.88 -18.92
N GLY A 45 7.21 3.24 -18.01
CA GLY A 45 7.96 4.51 -18.06
C GLY A 45 7.29 5.68 -17.33
N ALA A 46 6.02 5.54 -16.90
CA ALA A 46 5.38 6.55 -16.06
C ALA A 46 6.08 6.68 -14.70
N GLU A 47 6.14 7.89 -14.16
CA GLU A 47 6.63 8.14 -12.81
C GLU A 47 5.46 8.16 -11.82
N LEU A 48 5.50 7.24 -10.84
CA LEU A 48 4.54 7.17 -9.75
C LEU A 48 5.09 7.82 -8.48
N CYS A 49 4.19 8.45 -7.74
CA CYS A 49 4.41 8.93 -6.40
C CYS A 49 4.25 7.79 -5.39
N LEU A 50 5.29 7.45 -4.64
CA LEU A 50 5.20 6.43 -3.58
C LEU A 50 4.83 7.03 -2.22
N GLY A 51 5.12 8.31 -2.02
CA GLY A 51 4.89 8.98 -0.74
C GLY A 51 4.97 10.50 -0.85
N ARG A 52 4.32 11.19 0.08
CA ARG A 52 4.38 12.66 0.26
C ARG A 52 4.89 12.99 1.65
N TYR A 53 5.54 14.15 1.80
CA TYR A 53 6.02 14.61 3.11
C TYR A 53 4.86 14.68 4.11
N GLY A 54 5.02 14.06 5.28
CA GLY A 54 4.00 13.99 6.33
C GLY A 54 2.92 12.92 6.14
N SER A 55 2.86 12.28 4.98
CA SER A 55 1.83 11.29 4.60
C SER A 55 2.41 9.99 4.04
N ASP A 56 3.72 9.77 4.20
CA ASP A 56 4.42 8.59 3.69
C ASP A 56 4.53 7.53 4.78
N CYS A 57 3.89 6.37 4.59
CA CYS A 57 3.91 5.33 5.60
C CYS A 57 5.28 4.64 5.64
N GLN A 58 5.99 4.82 6.75
CA GLN A 58 7.33 4.24 6.94
C GLN A 58 7.29 2.81 7.47
N LEU A 59 6.15 2.35 7.98
CA LEU A 59 5.98 1.01 8.54
C LEU A 59 4.93 0.25 7.74
N VAL A 60 5.41 -0.63 6.86
CA VAL A 60 4.59 -1.41 5.94
C VAL A 60 4.79 -2.89 6.20
N HIS A 61 3.68 -3.62 6.25
CA HIS A 61 3.66 -5.07 6.34
C HIS A 61 3.28 -5.67 4.99
N ARG A 62 4.07 -6.64 4.51
CA ARG A 62 3.71 -7.47 3.36
C ARG A 62 2.96 -8.69 3.87
N ALA A 63 1.67 -8.72 3.58
CA ALA A 63 0.83 -9.85 3.94
C ALA A 63 1.20 -11.09 3.14
N THR A 64 0.96 -12.24 3.76
CA THR A 64 1.09 -13.59 3.23
C THR A 64 -0.25 -14.32 3.35
N THR A 65 -0.34 -15.52 2.76
CA THR A 65 -1.55 -16.36 2.88
C THR A 65 -1.85 -16.86 4.29
N SER A 66 -0.92 -16.70 5.23
CA SER A 66 -1.12 -17.08 6.64
C SER A 66 -1.62 -15.91 7.50
N ASP A 67 -1.63 -14.69 6.96
CA ASP A 67 -1.99 -13.49 7.71
C ASP A 67 -3.50 -13.24 7.71
N THR A 68 -3.94 -12.61 8.79
CA THR A 68 -5.29 -12.06 8.98
C THR A 68 -5.15 -10.65 9.52
N CYS A 69 -6.15 -9.79 9.39
CA CYS A 69 -6.01 -8.44 9.96
C CYS A 69 -5.73 -8.45 11.45
N TYR A 70 -6.33 -9.40 12.18
CA TYR A 70 -6.14 -9.51 13.62
C TYR A 70 -4.71 -9.94 13.98
N SER A 71 -4.12 -10.87 13.22
CA SER A 71 -2.73 -11.29 13.45
C SER A 71 -1.74 -10.18 13.10
N ILE A 72 -1.95 -9.47 11.98
CA ILE A 72 -1.13 -8.31 11.59
C ILE A 72 -1.28 -7.20 12.64
N ALA A 73 -2.50 -6.81 12.99
CA ALA A 73 -2.75 -5.75 13.96
C ALA A 73 -2.13 -6.08 15.33
N ALA A 74 -2.28 -7.33 15.79
CA ALA A 74 -1.64 -7.80 17.02
C ALA A 74 -0.11 -7.79 16.93
N GLN A 75 0.48 -8.18 15.80
CA GLN A 75 1.93 -8.18 15.59
C GLN A 75 2.52 -6.78 15.74
N TYR A 76 1.83 -5.75 15.27
CA TYR A 76 2.28 -4.36 15.33
C TYR A 76 1.71 -3.56 16.52
N GLY A 77 0.88 -4.19 17.37
CA GLY A 77 0.28 -3.53 18.53
C GLY A 77 -0.67 -2.39 18.16
N ILE A 78 -1.37 -2.50 17.03
CA ILE A 78 -2.34 -1.52 16.54
C ILE A 78 -3.75 -2.11 16.57
N GLU A 79 -4.77 -1.25 16.49
CA GLU A 79 -6.13 -1.70 16.24
C GLU A 79 -6.35 -1.98 14.75
N VAL A 80 -7.23 -2.94 14.43
CA VAL A 80 -7.66 -3.18 13.04
C VAL A 80 -8.25 -1.91 12.42
N SER A 81 -9.01 -1.15 13.21
CA SER A 81 -9.58 0.16 12.81
C SER A 81 -8.51 1.18 12.37
N MET A 82 -7.34 1.17 13.00
CA MET A 82 -6.20 2.02 12.63
C MET A 82 -5.57 1.54 11.32
N MET A 83 -5.44 0.23 11.16
CA MET A 83 -4.93 -0.36 9.92
C MET A 83 -5.87 -0.10 8.73
N GLU A 84 -7.18 -0.29 8.91
CA GLU A 84 -8.21 0.08 7.93
C GLU A 84 -8.20 1.58 7.64
N THR A 85 -7.95 2.38 8.68
CA THR A 85 -7.80 3.82 8.52
C THR A 85 -6.64 4.15 7.61
N ASN A 86 -5.49 3.48 7.77
CA ASN A 86 -4.33 3.74 6.93
C ASN A 86 -4.41 3.07 5.55
N ASN A 87 -5.31 2.09 5.37
CA ASN A 87 -5.52 1.39 4.10
C ASN A 87 -7.03 1.29 3.76
N PRO A 88 -7.74 2.39 3.47
CA PRO A 88 -9.20 2.40 3.25
C PRO A 88 -9.74 1.51 2.14
N SER A 89 -8.90 1.02 1.22
CA SER A 89 -9.29 0.06 0.18
C SER A 89 -9.05 -1.41 0.58
N MET A 90 -8.54 -1.66 1.79
CA MET A 90 -8.32 -3.03 2.28
C MET A 90 -9.67 -3.66 2.64
N ASP A 91 -9.76 -4.97 2.40
CA ASP A 91 -10.86 -5.79 2.87
C ASP A 91 -10.25 -6.89 3.76
N CYS A 92 -10.75 -6.98 4.99
CA CYS A 92 -10.21 -7.90 5.97
C CYS A 92 -10.48 -9.37 5.66
N ASP A 93 -11.54 -9.62 4.88
CA ASP A 93 -11.86 -10.95 4.39
C ASP A 93 -11.04 -11.32 3.13
N GLN A 94 -10.25 -10.38 2.60
CA GLN A 94 -9.45 -10.53 1.38
C GLN A 94 -7.98 -10.14 1.62
N ILE A 95 -7.35 -10.75 2.63
CA ILE A 95 -5.89 -10.69 2.79
C ILE A 95 -5.25 -11.77 1.91
N TYR A 96 -4.32 -11.35 1.05
CA TYR A 96 -3.63 -12.24 0.11
C TYR A 96 -2.13 -11.98 0.11
N ASP A 97 -1.35 -12.96 -0.39
CA ASP A 97 0.09 -12.82 -0.49
C ASP A 97 0.49 -11.67 -1.42
N GLY A 98 1.38 -10.80 -0.91
CA GLY A 98 1.90 -9.67 -1.67
C GLY A 98 1.13 -8.36 -1.50
N LEU A 99 0.02 -8.35 -0.76
CA LEU A 99 -0.66 -7.13 -0.35
C LEU A 99 0.21 -6.36 0.66
N ASN A 100 0.50 -5.08 0.38
CA ASN A 100 1.29 -4.24 1.29
C ASN A 100 0.39 -3.29 2.06
N LEU A 101 0.39 -3.39 3.39
CA LEU A 101 -0.45 -2.62 4.29
C LEU A 101 0.39 -1.68 5.15
N CYS A 102 -0.05 -0.42 5.23
CA CYS A 102 0.49 0.51 6.22
C CYS A 102 0.02 0.13 7.62
N VAL A 103 0.96 -0.19 8.50
CA VAL A 103 0.70 -0.65 9.88
C VAL A 103 1.25 0.33 10.92
N ALA A 104 1.39 1.61 10.53
CA ALA A 104 1.74 2.67 11.47
C ALA A 104 0.68 2.81 12.57
N SER A 105 1.12 3.10 13.80
CA SER A 105 0.23 3.30 14.96
C SER A 105 -0.51 4.64 14.96
N GLY A 106 -0.20 5.53 14.02
CA GLY A 106 -0.89 6.80 13.81
C GLY A 106 -1.50 6.88 12.41
N VAL A 107 -2.37 7.86 12.22
CA VAL A 107 -3.01 8.10 10.92
C VAL A 107 -1.97 8.59 9.91
N VAL A 108 -1.74 7.80 8.86
CA VAL A 108 -0.87 8.13 7.74
C VAL A 108 -1.65 7.94 6.44
N ARG A 109 -2.35 9.00 6.02
CA ARG A 109 -3.19 8.99 4.82
C ARG A 109 -2.67 9.97 3.75
N PRO A 110 -2.86 9.63 2.46
CA PRO A 110 -2.63 10.50 1.31
C PRO A 110 -3.31 11.87 1.35
#